data_AF-A0A840Q2J7-F1
#
_entry.id   AF-A0A840Q2J7-F1
#
_cell.length_a   1.000
_cell.length_b   1.000
_cell.length_c   1.000
_cell.angle_alpha   90.00
_cell.angle_beta   90.00
_cell.angle_gamma   90.00
#
_symmetry.space_group_name_H-M   'P 1'
#
loop_
_entity.id
_entity.type
_entity.pdbx_description
1 polymer ?
#
loop_
_entity_poly.entity_id
_entity_poly.type
_entity_poly.pdbx_seq_one_letter_code
_entity_poly.pdbx_strand_id
1 'polypeptide(L)'
;MSSAQSAPDPAALPTSGCRGDACVTCSDEAVAVQVMELRDDGLAVVSTAAGHEEVSVALVPAEVGDTVLVHAGEAIAIVKEDAVDATQGDAGASSALYPFLSGAPVDVDAVLNDVRISTEDKSREILALRDEVRQRNRVKLIACATEMAERFAAGGRLLAFGNGGSSTDAQDMASLFLHPGRGSRPLPAIGLTSDIAVVTALSNDVGFDVVFARQIAAFGTPRDIAVGLSTSGNSANLLRAFDAAGRQGLLTVGIAGYEGGKMAESDSIDHLFVVPSPSVHRIQEAQTTIYHALWELTLHALEDEPG
;
A
#
# COMPACT_ATOMS: atom_id res chain seq x y z
N MET A 1 28.25 54.62 -4.52
CA MET A 1 26.87 54.15 -4.67
C MET A 1 26.87 52.65 -4.45
N SER A 2 26.60 52.22 -3.21
CA SER A 2 26.58 50.82 -2.79
C SER A 2 25.12 50.42 -2.63
N SER A 3 24.59 49.60 -3.53
CA SER A 3 23.25 49.05 -3.44
C SER A 3 23.32 47.71 -2.70
N ALA A 4 22.99 47.75 -1.41
CA ALA A 4 22.75 46.54 -0.62
C ALA A 4 21.54 45.81 -1.20
N GLN A 5 21.74 44.58 -1.68
CA GLN A 5 20.64 43.65 -1.96
C GLN A 5 20.16 43.10 -0.61
N SER A 6 18.90 43.37 -0.29
CA SER A 6 18.21 42.82 0.88
C SER A 6 18.12 41.30 0.74
N ALA A 7 18.52 40.57 1.78
CA ALA A 7 18.24 39.14 1.90
C ALA A 7 16.71 38.90 1.87
N PRO A 8 16.23 37.81 1.25
CA PRO A 8 14.82 37.47 1.26
C PRO A 8 14.36 37.13 2.68
N ASP A 9 13.15 37.58 3.01
CA ASP A 9 12.47 37.34 4.29
C ASP A 9 12.22 35.83 4.49
N PRO A 10 12.75 35.19 5.56
CA PRO A 10 12.54 33.77 5.84
C PRO A 10 11.08 33.42 6.20
N ALA A 11 10.18 34.40 6.33
CA ALA A 11 8.77 34.19 6.66
C ALA A 11 7.84 33.98 5.45
N ALA A 12 8.35 34.03 4.21
CA ALA A 12 7.55 33.82 3.01
C ALA A 12 7.77 32.43 2.40
N LEU A 13 7.46 31.37 3.17
CA LEU A 13 7.24 30.06 2.57
C LEU A 13 5.96 30.14 1.72
N PRO A 14 6.00 29.82 0.41
CA PRO A 14 4.76 29.66 -0.34
C PRO A 14 3.96 28.56 0.36
N THR A 15 2.74 28.89 0.79
CA THR A 15 1.75 27.93 1.25
C THR A 15 1.30 27.10 0.04
N SER A 16 2.17 26.24 -0.47
CA SER A 16 1.78 25.16 -1.35
C SER A 16 1.16 24.08 -0.45
N GLY A 17 -0.11 24.28 -0.09
CA GLY A 17 -0.92 23.15 0.35
C GLY A 17 -0.87 22.07 -0.72
N CYS A 18 -0.85 20.80 -0.31
CA CYS A 18 -0.99 19.67 -1.20
C CYS A 18 -2.24 19.90 -2.08
N ARG A 19 -2.05 20.13 -3.39
CA ARG A 19 -3.14 20.43 -4.33
C ARG A 19 -3.73 19.18 -4.99
N GLY A 20 -3.47 18.00 -4.43
CA GLY A 20 -4.04 16.75 -4.91
C GLY A 20 -4.98 16.17 -3.87
N ASP A 21 -6.17 15.76 -4.30
CA ASP A 21 -7.11 15.00 -3.47
C ASP A 21 -6.58 13.56 -3.21
N ALA A 22 -5.55 13.13 -3.96
CA ALA A 22 -4.87 11.85 -3.77
C ALA A 22 -3.68 11.95 -2.80
N CYS A 23 -3.63 11.01 -1.86
CA CYS A 23 -2.51 10.86 -0.94
C CYS A 23 -1.24 10.40 -1.69
N VAL A 24 -0.14 11.15 -1.55
CA VAL A 24 1.14 10.84 -2.22
C VAL A 24 1.77 9.52 -1.75
N THR A 25 1.43 9.02 -0.56
CA THR A 25 2.01 7.78 -0.04
C THR A 25 1.28 6.55 -0.55
N CYS A 26 -0.05 6.53 -0.59
CA CYS A 26 -0.83 5.35 -0.98
C CYS A 26 -1.56 5.47 -2.34
N SER A 27 -1.54 6.64 -2.99
CA SER A 27 -2.34 6.97 -4.20
C SER A 27 -3.86 6.95 -4.04
N ASP A 28 -4.38 6.65 -2.86
CA ASP A 28 -5.83 6.69 -2.60
C ASP A 28 -6.26 8.10 -2.18
N GLU A 29 -7.45 8.48 -2.61
CA GLU A 29 -8.12 9.72 -2.22
C GLU A 29 -8.89 9.48 -0.91
N ALA A 30 -8.84 10.44 0.00
CA ALA A 30 -9.67 10.41 1.20
C ALA A 30 -11.05 10.97 0.84
N VAL A 31 -12.10 10.15 0.93
CA VAL A 31 -13.44 10.50 0.46
C VAL A 31 -14.35 10.72 1.66
N ALA A 32 -15.07 11.84 1.67
CA ALA A 32 -16.11 12.09 2.65
C ALA A 32 -17.36 11.28 2.28
N VAL A 33 -17.81 10.42 3.19
CA VAL A 33 -18.95 9.52 2.99
C VAL A 33 -19.86 9.56 4.21
N GLN A 34 -21.17 9.33 4.01
CA GLN A 34 -22.14 9.38 5.09
C GLN A 34 -22.39 8.00 5.67
N VAL A 35 -22.33 7.85 6.99
CA VAL A 35 -22.66 6.61 7.70
C VAL A 35 -24.16 6.37 7.65
N MET A 36 -24.58 5.27 7.05
CA MET A 36 -25.98 4.89 6.88
C MET A 36 -26.43 3.87 7.93
N GLU A 37 -25.55 2.92 8.27
CA GLU A 37 -25.82 1.84 9.21
C GLU A 37 -24.51 1.44 9.90
N LEU A 38 -24.56 1.22 11.21
CA LEU A 38 -23.45 0.65 11.98
C LEU A 38 -23.67 -0.85 12.18
N ARG A 39 -22.60 -1.63 12.11
CA ARG A 39 -22.60 -3.07 12.36
C ARG A 39 -21.85 -3.41 13.64
N ASP A 40 -22.18 -4.58 14.20
CA ASP A 40 -21.68 -5.04 15.51
C ASP A 40 -20.17 -5.34 15.53
N ASP A 41 -19.49 -5.35 14.38
CA ASP A 41 -18.08 -5.69 14.18
C ASP A 41 -17.17 -4.46 13.98
N GLY A 42 -17.67 -3.25 14.20
CA GLY A 42 -16.92 -2.01 13.97
C GLY A 42 -16.84 -1.62 12.50
N LEU A 43 -17.70 -2.21 11.66
CA LEU A 43 -17.93 -1.80 10.28
C LEU A 43 -19.16 -0.90 10.18
N ALA A 44 -19.21 -0.11 9.12
CA ALA A 44 -20.32 0.74 8.78
C ALA A 44 -20.65 0.62 7.29
N VAL A 45 -21.93 0.61 6.97
CA VAL A 45 -22.39 0.84 5.60
C VAL A 45 -22.42 2.34 5.37
N VAL A 46 -21.69 2.82 4.38
CA VAL A 46 -21.60 4.23 4.01
C VAL A 46 -22.17 4.48 2.63
N SER A 47 -22.73 5.68 2.44
CA SER A 47 -23.20 6.18 1.15
C SER A 47 -22.05 6.86 0.40
N THR A 48 -21.72 6.33 -0.77
CA THR A 48 -20.72 6.86 -1.70
C THR A 48 -21.40 7.32 -2.99
N ALA A 49 -20.69 8.07 -3.85
CA ALA A 49 -21.20 8.47 -5.16
C ALA A 49 -21.50 7.27 -6.08
N ALA A 50 -20.92 6.09 -5.79
CA ALA A 50 -21.09 4.85 -6.56
C ALA A 50 -22.14 3.90 -5.96
N GLY A 51 -22.67 4.17 -4.76
CA GLY A 51 -23.66 3.33 -4.10
C GLY A 51 -23.42 3.20 -2.61
N HIS A 52 -23.57 1.99 -2.08
CA HIS A 52 -23.25 1.68 -0.69
C HIS A 52 -21.99 0.84 -0.61
N GLU A 53 -21.07 1.22 0.26
CA GLU A 53 -19.83 0.49 0.53
C GLU A 53 -19.72 0.20 2.02
N GLU A 54 -18.94 -0.82 2.36
CA GLU A 54 -18.66 -1.17 3.75
C GLU A 54 -17.27 -0.67 4.11
N VAL A 55 -17.18 0.09 5.20
CA VAL A 55 -15.94 0.70 5.69
C VAL A 55 -15.76 0.39 7.16
N SER A 56 -14.52 0.26 7.60
CA SER A 56 -14.20 0.16 9.02
C SER A 56 -14.32 1.53 9.68
N VAL A 57 -15.00 1.59 10.83
CA VAL A 57 -15.08 2.77 11.69
C VAL A 57 -14.33 2.55 13.01
N ALA A 58 -13.46 1.54 13.09
CA ALA A 58 -12.78 1.15 14.32
C ALA A 58 -11.91 2.27 14.93
N LEU A 59 -11.47 3.25 14.14
CA LEU A 59 -10.62 4.36 14.59
C LEU A 59 -11.38 5.61 15.04
N VAL A 60 -12.68 5.72 14.73
CA VAL A 60 -13.49 6.90 15.03
C VAL A 60 -14.86 6.51 15.60
N PRO A 61 -15.35 7.18 16.66
CA PRO A 61 -16.66 6.87 17.23
C PRO A 61 -17.78 7.46 16.37
N ALA A 62 -17.96 6.91 15.16
CA ALA A 62 -18.94 7.39 14.20
C ALA A 62 -20.37 6.93 14.57
N GLU A 63 -21.33 7.83 14.43
CA GLU A 63 -22.76 7.54 14.58
C GLU A 63 -23.47 7.50 13.21
N VAL A 64 -24.64 6.86 13.15
CA VAL A 64 -25.48 6.89 11.95
C VAL A 64 -25.86 8.35 11.64
N GLY A 65 -25.56 8.80 10.43
CA GLY A 65 -25.75 10.18 9.97
C GLY A 65 -24.46 11.00 9.92
N ASP A 66 -23.40 10.58 10.60
CA ASP A 66 -22.10 11.27 10.55
C ASP A 66 -21.51 11.25 9.14
N THR A 67 -20.85 12.34 8.77
CA THR A 67 -19.96 12.36 7.62
C THR A 67 -18.57 11.99 8.10
N VAL A 68 -18.05 10.87 7.62
CA VAL A 68 -16.71 10.38 7.94
C VAL A 68 -15.79 10.53 6.74
N LEU A 69 -14.54 10.92 6.99
CA LEU A 69 -13.49 10.90 5.99
C LEU A 69 -12.90 9.49 5.96
N VAL A 70 -13.10 8.78 4.85
CA VAL A 70 -12.62 7.40 4.67
C VAL A 70 -11.39 7.40 3.79
N HIS A 71 -10.38 6.65 4.22
CA HIS A 71 -9.17 6.44 3.47
C HIS A 71 -8.81 4.96 3.49
N ALA A 72 -8.62 4.36 2.31
CA ALA A 72 -8.30 2.94 2.17
C ALA A 72 -9.28 2.01 2.93
N GLY A 73 -10.57 2.32 2.90
CA GLY A 73 -11.63 1.54 3.57
C GLY A 73 -11.73 1.75 5.09
N GLU A 74 -10.96 2.67 5.67
CA GLU A 74 -10.98 3.00 7.11
C GLU A 74 -11.42 4.46 7.33
N ALA A 75 -12.37 4.69 8.22
CA ALA A 75 -12.75 6.04 8.63
C ALA A 75 -11.67 6.62 9.55
N ILE A 76 -11.02 7.68 9.09
CA ILE A 76 -9.88 8.32 9.76
C ILE A 76 -10.25 9.58 10.54
N ALA A 77 -11.41 10.19 10.24
CA ALA A 77 -11.92 11.35 10.94
C ALA A 77 -13.44 11.49 10.78
N ILE A 78 -14.09 12.14 11.75
CA ILE A 78 -15.47 12.64 11.61
C ILE A 78 -15.39 14.09 11.15
N VAL A 79 -16.04 14.41 10.03
CA VAL A 79 -16.09 15.76 9.47
C VAL A 79 -17.15 16.55 10.22
N LYS A 80 -16.74 17.59 10.96
CA LYS A 80 -17.65 18.54 11.62
C LYS A 80 -17.78 19.80 10.75
N GLU A 81 -19.00 20.29 10.53
CA GLU A 81 -19.26 21.48 9.69
C GLU A 81 -18.72 22.79 10.28
N ASP A 82 -18.36 22.84 11.58
CA ASP A 82 -17.94 24.06 12.26
C ASP A 82 -16.43 24.14 12.54
N ALA A 83 -15.62 24.36 11.50
CA ALA A 83 -14.20 24.72 11.65
C ALA A 83 -13.83 25.95 10.82
N VAL A 84 -14.55 27.06 11.02
CA VAL A 84 -14.15 28.40 10.54
C VAL A 84 -14.29 29.42 11.67
N ASP A 85 -13.52 29.27 12.75
CA ASP A 85 -12.90 30.40 13.45
C ASP A 85 -11.94 29.90 14.54
N ALA A 86 -10.64 30.08 14.34
CA ALA A 86 -9.61 29.70 15.32
C ALA A 86 -8.79 30.93 15.72
N THR A 87 -9.33 31.73 16.63
CA THR A 87 -8.51 32.61 17.49
C THR A 87 -8.95 32.48 18.95
N GLN A 88 -8.28 31.63 19.72
CA GLN A 88 -7.86 31.85 21.13
C GLN A 88 -7.34 30.55 21.80
N GLY A 89 -6.15 30.62 22.41
CA GLY A 89 -5.81 29.86 23.63
C GLY A 89 -4.95 28.58 23.47
N ASP A 90 -3.64 28.74 23.72
CA ASP A 90 -2.52 27.77 23.69
C ASP A 90 -2.56 26.63 24.74
N ALA A 91 -3.73 26.09 25.05
CA ALA A 91 -3.90 24.85 25.82
C ALA A 91 -4.99 23.92 25.26
N GLY A 92 -5.80 24.40 24.32
CA GLY A 92 -6.88 23.62 23.69
C GLY A 92 -6.47 22.89 22.41
N ALA A 93 -5.36 23.29 21.76
CA ALA A 93 -4.97 22.73 20.45
C ALA A 93 -4.58 21.24 20.53
N SER A 94 -3.90 20.82 21.59
CA SER A 94 -3.53 19.41 21.80
C SER A 94 -4.75 18.54 22.16
N SER A 95 -5.73 19.10 22.87
CA SER A 95 -6.98 18.40 23.23
C SER A 95 -7.94 18.30 22.03
N ALA A 96 -7.96 19.31 21.16
CA ALA A 96 -8.73 19.27 19.91
C ALA A 96 -8.16 18.26 18.90
N LEU A 97 -6.83 18.10 18.85
CA LEU A 97 -6.15 17.14 17.98
C LEU A 97 -6.14 15.71 18.55
N TYR A 98 -6.14 15.58 19.88
CA TYR A 98 -6.09 14.30 20.58
C TYR A 98 -7.11 14.27 21.73
N PRO A 99 -8.42 14.30 21.43
CA PRO A 99 -9.48 14.38 22.44
C PRO A 99 -9.45 13.22 23.46
N PHE A 100 -8.88 12.08 23.06
CA PHE A 100 -8.66 10.88 23.87
C PHE A 100 -7.52 10.99 24.90
N LEU A 101 -6.62 11.99 24.79
CA LEU A 101 -5.62 12.27 25.84
C LEU A 101 -6.21 13.01 27.04
N SER A 102 -7.36 13.67 26.85
CA SER A 102 -8.05 14.48 27.85
C SER A 102 -9.34 13.79 28.34
N GLY A 103 -9.18 12.68 29.09
CA GLY A 103 -10.04 12.35 30.24
C GLY A 103 -11.39 11.64 30.00
N ALA A 104 -11.38 10.32 30.20
CA ALA A 104 -12.39 9.56 30.92
C ALA A 104 -11.66 8.45 31.70
N PRO A 105 -12.14 8.00 32.87
CA PRO A 105 -11.57 6.80 33.50
C PRO A 105 -11.78 5.61 32.57
N VAL A 106 -10.69 5.13 31.98
CA VAL A 106 -10.68 3.95 31.12
C VAL A 106 -10.66 2.73 32.03
N ASP A 107 -11.66 1.86 31.90
CA ASP A 107 -11.60 0.52 32.47
C ASP A 107 -10.53 -0.27 31.70
N VAL A 108 -9.34 -0.31 32.28
CA VAL A 108 -8.17 -0.97 31.67
C VAL A 108 -8.43 -2.46 31.48
N ASP A 109 -9.14 -3.12 32.40
CA ASP A 109 -9.43 -4.54 32.30
C ASP A 109 -10.40 -4.84 31.15
N ALA A 110 -11.42 -3.98 30.96
CA ALA A 110 -12.32 -4.07 29.82
C ALA A 110 -11.57 -3.86 28.49
N VAL A 111 -10.75 -2.81 28.38
CA VAL A 111 -9.95 -2.54 27.16
C VAL A 111 -8.99 -3.69 26.87
N LEU A 112 -8.31 -4.24 27.87
CA LEU A 112 -7.43 -5.39 27.69
C LEU A 112 -8.19 -6.63 27.21
N ASN A 113 -9.41 -6.85 27.69
CA ASN A 113 -10.25 -7.93 27.20
C ASN A 113 -10.68 -7.71 25.74
N ASP A 114 -11.05 -6.49 25.37
CA ASP A 114 -11.42 -6.15 23.99
C ASP A 114 -10.23 -6.30 23.03
N VAL A 115 -9.04 -5.86 23.44
CA VAL A 115 -7.79 -6.08 22.68
C VAL A 115 -7.51 -7.57 22.50
N ARG A 116 -7.71 -8.38 23.54
CA ARG A 116 -7.53 -9.83 23.46
C ARG A 116 -8.50 -10.46 22.46
N ILE A 117 -9.80 -10.16 22.57
CA ILE A 117 -10.84 -10.66 21.65
C ILE A 117 -10.51 -10.24 20.21
N SER A 118 -10.25 -8.94 20.01
CA SER A 118 -9.89 -8.39 18.71
C SER A 118 -8.66 -9.08 18.11
N THR A 119 -7.63 -9.35 18.92
CA THR A 119 -6.42 -10.05 18.48
C THR A 119 -6.71 -11.50 18.06
N GLU A 120 -7.51 -12.22 18.84
CA GLU A 120 -7.91 -13.60 18.53
C GLU A 120 -8.72 -13.67 17.24
N ASP A 121 -9.68 -12.76 17.05
CA ASP A 121 -10.53 -12.73 15.86
C ASP A 121 -9.74 -12.33 14.61
N LYS A 122 -8.91 -11.27 14.69
CA LYS A 122 -8.01 -10.87 13.61
C LYS A 122 -7.03 -11.99 13.24
N SER A 123 -6.53 -12.73 14.22
CA SER A 123 -5.65 -13.90 13.98
C SER A 123 -6.40 -15.03 13.26
N ARG A 124 -7.64 -15.32 13.66
CA ARG A 124 -8.47 -16.34 13.01
C ARG A 124 -8.77 -15.95 11.56
N GLU A 125 -9.10 -14.69 11.33
CA GLU A 125 -9.39 -14.12 10.01
C GLU A 125 -8.19 -14.25 9.07
N ILE A 126 -6.99 -13.80 9.46
CA ILE A 126 -5.82 -13.90 8.59
C ILE A 126 -5.42 -15.35 8.31
N LEU A 127 -5.55 -16.25 9.29
CA LEU A 127 -5.25 -17.67 9.09
C LEU A 127 -6.19 -18.29 8.05
N ALA A 128 -7.49 -17.99 8.11
CA ALA A 128 -8.45 -18.45 7.12
C ALA A 128 -8.15 -17.87 5.72
N LEU A 129 -7.86 -16.58 5.64
CA LEU A 129 -7.52 -15.90 4.38
C LEU A 129 -6.25 -16.47 3.75
N ARG A 130 -5.20 -16.74 4.54
CA ARG A 130 -3.95 -17.37 4.06
C ARG A 130 -4.19 -18.77 3.52
N ASP A 131 -5.05 -19.55 4.17
CA ASP A 131 -5.40 -20.89 3.70
C ASP A 131 -6.13 -20.81 2.36
N GLU A 132 -7.10 -19.90 2.23
CA GLU A 132 -7.83 -19.65 0.99
C GLU A 132 -6.91 -19.18 -0.15
N VAL A 133 -6.07 -18.18 0.10
CA VAL A 133 -5.08 -17.68 -0.87
C VAL A 133 -4.16 -18.81 -1.33
N ARG A 134 -3.68 -19.65 -0.41
CA ARG A 134 -2.86 -20.83 -0.75
C ARG A 134 -3.61 -21.79 -1.65
N GLN A 135 -4.83 -22.16 -1.30
CA GLN A 135 -5.63 -23.12 -2.07
C GLN A 135 -5.90 -22.61 -3.49
N ARG A 136 -6.26 -21.32 -3.63
CA ARG A 136 -6.55 -20.68 -4.92
C ARG A 136 -5.30 -20.56 -5.80
N ASN A 137 -4.14 -20.27 -5.22
CA ASN A 137 -2.96 -19.84 -5.99
C ASN A 137 -1.81 -20.85 -6.04
N ARG A 138 -1.85 -22.00 -5.34
CA ARG A 138 -0.70 -22.94 -5.23
C ARG A 138 -0.03 -23.29 -6.56
N VAL A 139 -0.80 -23.58 -7.61
CA VAL A 139 -0.25 -23.96 -8.93
C VAL A 139 0.39 -22.75 -9.61
N LYS A 140 -0.29 -21.60 -9.54
CA LYS A 140 0.19 -20.34 -10.13
C LYS A 140 1.45 -19.82 -9.43
N LEU A 141 1.55 -19.98 -8.11
CA LEU A 141 2.73 -19.62 -7.33
C LEU A 141 3.96 -20.41 -7.78
N ILE A 142 3.83 -21.73 -7.97
CA ILE A 142 4.92 -22.57 -8.45
C ILE A 142 5.33 -22.16 -9.86
N ALA A 143 4.37 -22.01 -10.79
CA ALA A 143 4.67 -21.62 -12.17
C ALA A 143 5.38 -20.25 -12.23
N CYS A 144 4.86 -19.25 -11.53
CA CYS A 144 5.48 -17.92 -11.45
C CYS A 144 6.89 -17.99 -10.85
N ALA A 145 7.10 -18.75 -9.78
CA ALA A 145 8.41 -18.90 -9.15
C ALA A 145 9.42 -19.61 -10.05
N THR A 146 8.99 -20.59 -10.85
CA THR A 146 9.84 -21.23 -11.88
C THR A 146 10.27 -20.21 -12.94
N GLU A 147 9.35 -19.41 -13.48
CA GLU A 147 9.70 -18.37 -14.44
C GLU A 147 10.62 -17.30 -13.83
N MET A 148 10.39 -16.91 -12.57
CA MET A 148 11.29 -16.01 -11.84
C MET A 148 12.70 -16.62 -11.70
N ALA A 149 12.80 -17.91 -11.40
CA ALA A 149 14.07 -18.63 -11.31
C ALA A 149 14.81 -18.62 -12.65
N GLU A 150 14.11 -18.90 -13.76
CA GLU A 150 14.67 -18.84 -15.12
C GLU A 150 15.23 -17.44 -15.44
N ARG A 151 14.50 -16.37 -15.08
CA ARG A 151 14.96 -14.99 -15.25
C ARG A 151 16.24 -14.71 -14.45
N PHE A 152 16.29 -15.14 -13.18
CA PHE A 152 17.49 -15.00 -12.36
C PHE A 152 18.68 -15.83 -12.87
N ALA A 153 18.44 -17.04 -13.38
CA ALA A 153 19.45 -17.88 -13.99
C ALA A 153 20.04 -17.25 -15.26
N ALA A 154 19.20 -16.55 -16.04
CA ALA A 154 19.61 -15.78 -17.22
C ALA A 154 20.32 -14.45 -16.89
N GLY A 155 20.59 -14.16 -15.62
CA GLY A 155 21.22 -12.93 -15.14
C GLY A 155 20.29 -11.73 -15.02
N GLY A 156 18.98 -11.97 -15.03
CA GLY A 156 17.95 -10.97 -14.76
C GLY A 156 17.92 -10.53 -13.30
N ARG A 157 17.18 -9.46 -13.06
CA ARG A 157 17.05 -8.80 -11.75
C ARG A 157 15.59 -8.56 -11.45
N LEU A 158 15.25 -8.45 -10.17
CA LEU A 158 13.91 -8.11 -9.72
C LEU A 158 13.79 -6.61 -9.43
N LEU A 159 12.74 -5.97 -9.97
CA LEU A 159 12.35 -4.59 -9.75
C LEU A 159 11.00 -4.59 -9.01
N ALA A 160 11.01 -4.39 -7.70
CA ALA A 160 9.82 -4.38 -6.86
C ALA A 160 9.31 -2.97 -6.61
N PHE A 161 7.99 -2.77 -6.62
CA PHE A 161 7.37 -1.46 -6.41
C PHE A 161 5.97 -1.56 -5.80
N GLY A 162 5.56 -0.50 -5.11
CA GLY A 162 4.28 -0.42 -4.42
C GLY A 162 4.12 0.93 -3.72
N ASN A 163 2.89 1.24 -3.30
CA ASN A 163 2.57 2.47 -2.58
C ASN A 163 2.32 2.17 -1.09
N GLY A 164 2.57 3.12 -0.19
CA GLY A 164 2.21 3.04 1.23
C GLY A 164 2.84 1.83 1.92
N GLY A 165 2.07 1.05 2.66
CA GLY A 165 2.56 -0.20 3.25
C GLY A 165 3.07 -1.21 2.20
N SER A 166 2.49 -1.23 1.00
CA SER A 166 2.99 -2.08 -0.08
C SER A 166 4.37 -1.62 -0.62
N SER A 167 4.78 -0.37 -0.36
CA SER A 167 6.16 0.10 -0.63
C SER A 167 7.18 -0.55 0.32
N THR A 168 6.79 -0.80 1.56
CA THR A 168 7.64 -1.51 2.54
C THR A 168 7.71 -2.99 2.20
N ASP A 169 6.62 -3.60 1.76
CA ASP A 169 6.61 -4.98 1.28
C ASP A 169 7.47 -5.17 0.01
N ALA A 170 7.39 -4.23 -0.94
CA ALA A 170 8.25 -4.22 -2.12
C ALA A 170 9.74 -4.18 -1.74
N GLN A 171 10.09 -3.39 -0.74
CA GLN A 171 11.45 -3.30 -0.24
C GLN A 171 11.89 -4.55 0.53
N ASP A 172 11.00 -5.14 1.34
CA ASP A 172 11.26 -6.40 2.03
C ASP A 172 11.49 -7.53 1.03
N MET A 173 10.64 -7.64 0.00
CA MET A 173 10.83 -8.61 -1.08
C MET A 173 12.19 -8.45 -1.77
N ALA A 174 12.57 -7.22 -2.12
CA ALA A 174 13.90 -6.98 -2.69
C ALA A 174 15.03 -7.41 -1.74
N SER A 175 14.88 -7.15 -0.44
CA SER A 175 15.84 -7.56 0.59
C SER A 175 15.97 -9.08 0.71
N LEU A 176 14.86 -9.83 0.64
CA LEU A 176 14.86 -11.29 0.67
C LEU A 176 15.68 -11.90 -0.47
N PHE A 177 15.58 -11.34 -1.68
CA PHE A 177 16.37 -11.80 -2.82
C PHE A 177 17.85 -11.38 -2.73
N LEU A 178 18.15 -10.17 -2.21
CA LEU A 178 19.51 -9.72 -1.96
C LEU A 178 20.21 -10.53 -0.86
N HIS A 179 19.46 -10.98 0.14
CA HIS A 179 19.96 -11.67 1.33
C HIS A 179 19.18 -12.97 1.60
N PRO A 180 19.23 -13.97 0.70
CA PRO A 180 18.36 -15.15 0.77
C PRO A 180 18.68 -16.09 1.94
N GLY A 181 19.83 -15.89 2.61
CA GLY A 181 20.27 -16.77 3.68
C GLY A 181 20.45 -18.21 3.20
N ARG A 182 20.40 -19.17 4.13
CA ARG A 182 20.39 -20.63 3.86
C ARG A 182 21.51 -21.19 2.96
N GLY A 183 22.59 -20.43 2.74
CA GLY A 183 23.68 -20.82 1.84
C GLY A 183 23.41 -20.50 0.36
N SER A 184 22.24 -19.96 0.02
CA SER A 184 21.88 -19.54 -1.33
C SER A 184 22.65 -18.27 -1.72
N ARG A 185 22.99 -18.13 -3.00
CA ARG A 185 23.70 -16.94 -3.50
C ARG A 185 22.76 -15.71 -3.52
N PRO A 186 23.24 -14.50 -3.23
CA PRO A 186 22.50 -13.27 -3.47
C PRO A 186 21.96 -13.17 -4.90
N LEU A 187 20.71 -12.71 -5.02
CA LEU A 187 20.02 -12.47 -6.28
C LEU A 187 19.80 -10.96 -6.47
N PRO A 188 20.10 -10.38 -7.65
CA PRO A 188 19.95 -8.95 -7.86
C PRO A 188 18.49 -8.49 -7.75
N ALA A 189 18.20 -7.63 -6.79
CA ALA A 189 16.86 -7.08 -6.60
C ALA A 189 16.91 -5.62 -6.13
N ILE A 190 15.94 -4.82 -6.58
CA ILE A 190 15.84 -3.38 -6.33
C ILE A 190 14.40 -3.04 -5.99
N GLY A 191 14.16 -2.42 -4.83
CA GLY A 191 12.91 -1.73 -4.54
C GLY A 191 12.92 -0.33 -5.14
N LEU A 192 12.02 -0.04 -6.09
CA LEU A 192 11.96 1.25 -6.80
C LEU A 192 11.46 2.41 -5.93
N THR A 193 11.11 2.13 -4.67
CA THR A 193 10.69 3.08 -3.65
C THR A 193 11.85 3.54 -2.75
N SER A 194 13.02 2.90 -2.85
CA SER A 194 14.16 3.16 -1.95
C SER A 194 14.88 4.49 -2.19
N ASP A 195 15.00 4.93 -3.44
CA ASP A 195 15.68 6.19 -3.75
C ASP A 195 14.71 7.36 -3.64
N ILE A 196 14.69 7.97 -2.45
CA ILE A 196 13.81 9.11 -2.17
C ILE A 196 14.09 10.31 -3.07
N ALA A 197 15.32 10.49 -3.55
CA ALA A 197 15.66 11.60 -4.44
C ALA A 197 15.01 11.38 -5.82
N VAL A 198 15.05 10.16 -6.35
CA VAL A 198 14.36 9.79 -7.60
C VAL A 198 12.85 9.88 -7.44
N VAL A 199 12.29 9.33 -6.36
CA VAL A 199 10.84 9.36 -6.11
C VAL A 199 10.34 10.79 -6.05
N THR A 200 10.96 11.64 -5.24
CA THR A 200 10.52 13.04 -5.06
C THR A 200 10.74 13.89 -6.30
N ALA A 201 11.86 13.73 -7.01
CA ALA A 201 12.10 14.48 -8.26
C ALA A 201 11.07 14.12 -9.33
N LEU A 202 10.80 12.84 -9.56
CA LEU A 202 9.80 12.41 -10.54
C LEU A 202 8.40 12.87 -10.15
N SER A 203 8.07 12.79 -8.86
CA SER A 203 6.76 13.19 -8.35
C SER A 203 6.51 14.69 -8.53
N ASN A 204 7.53 15.52 -8.29
CA ASN A 204 7.44 16.98 -8.40
C ASN A 204 7.50 17.47 -9.86
N ASP A 205 8.42 16.93 -10.65
CA ASP A 205 8.77 17.51 -11.95
C ASP A 205 7.95 16.91 -13.12
N VAL A 206 7.42 15.70 -12.95
CA VAL A 206 6.72 14.96 -14.02
C VAL A 206 5.33 14.54 -13.60
N GLY A 207 5.21 13.95 -12.41
CA GLY A 207 3.98 13.39 -11.88
C GLY A 207 4.23 12.10 -11.13
N PHE A 208 3.55 11.93 -10.00
CA PHE A 208 3.62 10.71 -9.18
C PHE A 208 3.20 9.46 -9.97
N ASP A 209 2.34 9.69 -10.94
CA ASP A 209 1.66 8.71 -11.77
C ASP A 209 2.60 7.96 -12.75
N VAL A 210 3.86 8.39 -12.87
CA VAL A 210 4.91 7.74 -13.69
C VAL A 210 6.18 7.37 -12.89
N VAL A 211 6.15 7.51 -11.56
CA VAL A 211 7.33 7.34 -10.69
C VAL A 211 8.02 5.99 -10.85
N PHE A 212 7.26 4.92 -11.05
CA PHE A 212 7.79 3.57 -11.28
C PHE A 212 8.05 3.30 -12.76
N ALA A 213 7.15 3.71 -13.64
CA ALA A 213 7.27 3.49 -15.08
C ALA A 213 8.55 4.10 -15.67
N ARG A 214 8.97 5.28 -15.17
CA ARG A 214 10.23 5.93 -15.58
C ARG A 214 11.45 5.13 -15.15
N GLN A 215 11.44 4.58 -13.94
CA GLN A 215 12.54 3.75 -13.43
C GLN A 215 12.61 2.41 -14.17
N ILE A 216 11.47 1.76 -14.43
CA ILE A 216 11.41 0.56 -15.27
C ILE A 216 11.93 0.86 -16.67
N ALA A 217 11.50 1.95 -17.29
CA ALA A 217 11.98 2.31 -18.62
C ALA A 217 13.51 2.52 -18.68
N ALA A 218 14.11 3.02 -17.60
CA ALA A 218 15.55 3.27 -17.50
C ALA A 218 16.37 2.02 -17.18
N PHE A 219 15.88 1.16 -16.29
CA PHE A 219 16.64 0.02 -15.78
C PHE A 219 16.24 -1.32 -16.42
N GLY A 220 15.01 -1.45 -16.90
CA GLY A 220 14.41 -2.71 -17.32
C GLY A 220 15.00 -3.29 -18.60
N THR A 221 15.13 -4.60 -18.62
CA THR A 221 15.52 -5.39 -19.78
C THR A 221 14.59 -6.60 -19.94
N PRO A 222 14.51 -7.23 -21.12
CA PRO A 222 13.66 -8.41 -21.31
C PRO A 222 14.00 -9.62 -20.43
N ARG A 223 15.06 -9.58 -19.63
CA ARG A 223 15.44 -10.63 -18.68
C ARG A 223 14.99 -10.34 -17.26
N ASP A 224 14.62 -9.09 -16.96
CA ASP A 224 14.27 -8.66 -15.63
C ASP A 224 12.82 -9.03 -15.27
N ILE A 225 12.51 -8.93 -13.98
CA ILE A 225 11.21 -9.22 -13.37
C ILE A 225 10.69 -7.91 -12.78
N ALA A 226 9.44 -7.56 -13.06
CA ALA A 226 8.74 -6.43 -12.44
C ALA A 226 7.67 -6.97 -11.49
N VAL A 227 7.80 -6.67 -10.18
CA VAL A 227 6.81 -7.09 -9.17
C VAL A 227 6.13 -5.87 -8.55
N GLY A 228 4.83 -5.73 -8.76
CA GLY A 228 4.04 -4.62 -8.23
C GLY A 228 3.04 -5.07 -7.16
N LEU A 229 3.01 -4.38 -6.02
CA LEU A 229 2.10 -4.64 -4.90
C LEU A 229 1.13 -3.48 -4.70
N SER A 230 -0.17 -3.74 -4.81
CA SER A 230 -1.25 -2.76 -4.62
C SER A 230 -2.34 -3.36 -3.76
N THR A 231 -2.76 -2.74 -2.66
CA THR A 231 -3.91 -3.27 -1.90
C THR A 231 -5.22 -3.14 -2.70
N SER A 232 -5.39 -2.06 -3.47
CA SER A 232 -6.58 -1.82 -4.30
C SER A 232 -6.54 -2.40 -5.71
N GLY A 233 -5.35 -2.66 -6.27
CA GLY A 233 -5.18 -2.99 -7.69
C GLY A 233 -5.48 -1.84 -8.66
N ASN A 234 -5.70 -0.61 -8.18
CA ASN A 234 -6.17 0.52 -8.99
C ASN A 234 -5.14 1.65 -9.18
N SER A 235 -3.98 1.56 -8.52
CA SER A 235 -2.97 2.61 -8.50
C SER A 235 -2.43 2.90 -9.91
N ALA A 236 -2.67 4.12 -10.41
CA ALA A 236 -2.30 4.50 -11.78
C ALA A 236 -0.80 4.41 -12.05
N ASN A 237 0.04 4.72 -11.06
CA ASN A 237 1.49 4.60 -11.16
C ASN A 237 1.97 3.13 -11.29
N LEU A 238 1.26 2.18 -10.67
CA LEU A 238 1.54 0.74 -10.82
C LEU A 238 1.10 0.23 -12.19
N LEU A 239 -0.10 0.60 -12.65
CA LEU A 239 -0.60 0.21 -13.98
C LEU A 239 0.35 0.68 -15.08
N ARG A 240 0.79 1.95 -15.04
CA ARG A 240 1.77 2.46 -16.01
C ARG A 240 3.13 1.75 -15.93
N ALA A 241 3.52 1.29 -14.74
CA ALA A 241 4.73 0.52 -14.56
C ALA A 241 4.63 -0.87 -15.18
N PHE A 242 3.52 -1.57 -14.98
CA PHE A 242 3.24 -2.85 -15.66
C PHE A 242 3.22 -2.68 -17.18
N ASP A 243 2.54 -1.66 -17.69
CA ASP A 243 2.53 -1.38 -19.13
C ASP A 243 3.95 -1.10 -19.68
N ALA A 244 4.79 -0.40 -18.91
CA ALA A 244 6.18 -0.16 -19.31
C ALA A 244 7.01 -1.45 -19.29
N ALA A 245 6.84 -2.28 -18.26
CA ALA A 245 7.52 -3.56 -18.10
C ALA A 245 7.14 -4.55 -19.21
N GLY A 246 5.84 -4.70 -19.47
CA GLY A 246 5.32 -5.57 -20.54
C GLY A 246 5.83 -5.15 -21.93
N ARG A 247 5.83 -3.84 -22.23
CA ARG A 247 6.43 -3.34 -23.49
C ARG A 247 7.92 -3.63 -23.64
N GLN A 248 8.65 -3.75 -22.55
CA GLN A 248 10.08 -4.09 -22.54
C GLN A 248 10.35 -5.59 -22.41
N GLY A 249 9.29 -6.42 -22.30
CA GLY A 249 9.40 -7.88 -22.23
C GLY A 249 9.88 -8.42 -20.89
N LEU A 250 9.75 -7.64 -19.81
CA LEU A 250 9.99 -8.14 -18.45
C LEU A 250 8.92 -9.15 -18.07
N LEU A 251 9.26 -10.10 -17.19
CA LEU A 251 8.24 -10.91 -16.51
C LEU A 251 7.48 -10.01 -15.52
N THR A 252 6.16 -9.95 -15.62
CA THR A 252 5.32 -9.05 -14.83
C THR A 252 4.48 -9.80 -13.81
N VAL A 253 4.64 -9.46 -12.53
CA VAL A 253 3.97 -10.10 -11.41
C VAL A 253 3.20 -9.06 -10.60
N GLY A 254 1.89 -9.20 -10.54
CA GLY A 254 1.01 -8.35 -9.76
C GLY A 254 0.54 -9.04 -8.48
N ILE A 255 0.55 -8.32 -7.36
CA ILE A 255 -0.10 -8.76 -6.13
C ILE A 255 -1.13 -7.69 -5.74
N ALA A 256 -2.40 -8.07 -5.75
CA ALA A 256 -3.53 -7.17 -5.53
C ALA A 256 -4.45 -7.64 -4.39
N GLY A 257 -5.25 -6.75 -3.80
CA GLY A 257 -6.33 -7.09 -2.88
C GLY A 257 -7.71 -6.94 -3.49
N TYR A 258 -8.75 -7.07 -2.67
CA TYR A 258 -10.16 -7.04 -3.08
C TYR A 258 -10.43 -8.02 -4.24
N GLU A 259 -10.91 -7.50 -5.36
CA GLU A 259 -11.17 -8.25 -6.60
C GLU A 259 -10.06 -8.07 -7.65
N GLY A 260 -8.96 -7.39 -7.29
CA GLY A 260 -7.81 -7.14 -8.15
C GLY A 260 -7.84 -5.82 -8.92
N GLY A 261 -8.99 -5.12 -8.94
CA GLY A 261 -9.14 -3.80 -9.57
C GLY A 261 -8.70 -3.79 -11.05
N LYS A 262 -8.21 -2.64 -11.51
CA LYS A 262 -7.70 -2.47 -12.88
C LYS A 262 -6.52 -3.39 -13.21
N MET A 263 -5.77 -3.88 -12.22
CA MET A 263 -4.72 -4.88 -12.45
C MET A 263 -5.30 -6.22 -12.95
N ALA A 264 -6.52 -6.59 -12.55
CA ALA A 264 -7.20 -7.79 -13.05
C ALA A 264 -7.64 -7.69 -14.52
N GLU A 265 -7.74 -6.47 -15.05
CA GLU A 265 -8.12 -6.17 -16.43
C GLU A 265 -6.90 -5.92 -17.34
N SER A 266 -5.69 -5.90 -16.77
CA SER A 266 -4.47 -5.54 -17.50
C SER A 266 -3.87 -6.74 -18.24
N ASP A 267 -3.71 -6.61 -19.55
CA ASP A 267 -2.96 -7.56 -20.39
C ASP A 267 -1.44 -7.47 -20.18
N SER A 268 -0.96 -6.50 -19.40
CA SER A 268 0.46 -6.26 -19.12
C SER A 268 0.95 -6.96 -17.84
N ILE A 269 0.16 -7.89 -17.28
CA ILE A 269 0.49 -8.66 -16.07
C ILE A 269 0.41 -10.16 -16.38
N ASP A 270 1.56 -10.84 -16.42
CA ASP A 270 1.67 -12.28 -16.68
C ASP A 270 1.08 -13.09 -15.51
N HIS A 271 1.46 -12.72 -14.28
CA HIS A 271 1.02 -13.40 -13.06
C HIS A 271 0.38 -12.44 -12.06
N LEU A 272 -0.95 -12.43 -12.00
CA LEU A 272 -1.70 -11.73 -10.95
C LEU A 272 -2.13 -12.64 -9.79
N PHE A 273 -1.82 -12.26 -8.55
CA PHE A 273 -2.31 -12.88 -7.32
C PHE A 273 -3.25 -11.92 -6.60
N VAL A 274 -4.52 -12.31 -6.44
CA VAL A 274 -5.54 -11.48 -5.77
C VAL A 274 -5.85 -12.05 -4.39
N VAL A 275 -5.78 -11.18 -3.37
CA VAL A 275 -6.17 -11.48 -1.98
C VAL A 275 -7.63 -11.03 -1.77
N PRO A 276 -8.58 -11.97 -1.62
CA PRO A 276 -10.01 -11.66 -1.54
C PRO A 276 -10.41 -11.24 -0.12
N SER A 277 -10.09 -10.00 0.27
CA SER A 277 -10.49 -9.46 1.57
C SER A 277 -10.92 -8.00 1.44
N PRO A 278 -11.95 -7.56 2.20
CA PRO A 278 -12.32 -6.14 2.26
C PRO A 278 -11.36 -5.32 3.15
N SER A 279 -10.54 -5.98 3.98
CA SER A 279 -9.65 -5.34 4.93
C SER A 279 -8.25 -5.14 4.33
N VAL A 280 -7.81 -3.89 4.19
CA VAL A 280 -6.47 -3.53 3.71
C VAL A 280 -5.37 -4.16 4.57
N HIS A 281 -5.57 -4.21 5.89
CA HIS A 281 -4.63 -4.83 6.83
C HIS A 281 -4.45 -6.33 6.55
N ARG A 282 -5.56 -7.05 6.33
CA ARG A 282 -5.53 -8.47 5.97
C ARG A 282 -4.97 -8.72 4.59
N ILE A 283 -5.26 -7.82 3.64
CA ILE A 283 -4.64 -7.84 2.31
C ILE A 283 -3.13 -7.81 2.47
N GLN A 284 -2.57 -6.81 3.15
CA GLN A 284 -1.12 -6.66 3.33
C GLN A 284 -0.49 -7.89 4.01
N GLU A 285 -1.09 -8.40 5.09
CA GLU A 285 -0.58 -9.61 5.78
C GLU A 285 -0.56 -10.87 4.91
N ALA A 286 -1.50 -10.99 3.96
CA ALA A 286 -1.54 -12.08 2.99
C ALA A 286 -0.62 -11.81 1.79
N GLN A 287 -0.45 -10.56 1.36
CA GLN A 287 0.56 -10.15 0.37
C GLN A 287 1.96 -10.55 0.85
N THR A 288 2.27 -10.34 2.13
CA THR A 288 3.48 -10.85 2.78
C THR A 288 3.66 -12.34 2.59
N THR A 289 2.59 -13.12 2.79
CA THR A 289 2.65 -14.57 2.61
C THR A 289 2.93 -14.95 1.16
N ILE A 290 2.32 -14.25 0.20
CA ILE A 290 2.51 -14.50 -1.23
C ILE A 290 3.95 -14.23 -1.64
N TYR A 291 4.53 -13.06 -1.30
CA TYR A 291 5.88 -12.76 -1.76
C TYR A 291 6.97 -13.56 -1.03
N HIS A 292 6.75 -13.95 0.24
CA HIS A 292 7.62 -14.92 0.94
C HIS A 292 7.57 -16.30 0.27
N ALA A 293 6.37 -16.77 -0.12
CA ALA A 293 6.23 -18.03 -0.83
C ALA A 293 6.88 -18.00 -2.22
N LEU A 294 6.70 -16.91 -2.98
CA LEU A 294 7.38 -16.72 -4.26
C LEU A 294 8.90 -16.73 -4.09
N TRP A 295 9.43 -16.04 -3.08
CA TRP A 295 10.86 -16.06 -2.76
C TRP A 295 11.37 -17.47 -2.46
N GLU A 296 10.76 -18.19 -1.52
CA GLU A 296 11.21 -19.54 -1.14
C GLU A 296 11.10 -20.53 -2.31
N LEU A 297 9.99 -20.49 -3.07
CA LEU A 297 9.81 -21.34 -4.24
C LEU A 297 10.79 -21.00 -5.37
N THR A 298 11.13 -19.72 -5.56
CA THR A 298 12.11 -19.29 -6.57
C THR A 298 13.50 -19.81 -6.23
N LEU A 299 13.90 -19.72 -4.95
CA LEU A 299 15.17 -20.27 -4.48
C LEU A 299 15.22 -21.79 -4.66
N HIS A 300 14.14 -22.48 -4.32
CA HIS A 300 14.05 -23.93 -4.51
C HIS A 300 14.19 -24.33 -6.00
N ALA A 301 13.49 -23.63 -6.89
CA ALA A 301 13.59 -23.86 -8.33
C ALA A 301 14.99 -23.60 -8.90
N LEU A 302 15.75 -22.66 -8.32
CA LEU A 302 17.15 -22.41 -8.69
C LEU A 302 18.13 -23.48 -8.20
N GLU A 303 17.79 -24.20 -7.12
CA GLU A 303 18.61 -25.30 -6.59
C GLU A 303 18.42 -26.61 -7.39
N ASP A 304 17.23 -26.79 -7.98
CA ASP A 304 16.88 -27.97 -8.77
C ASP A 304 17.41 -27.92 -10.22
N GLU A 305 17.93 -26.78 -10.68
CA GLU A 305 18.59 -26.64 -11.99
C GLU A 305 19.97 -27.34 -11.98
N PRO A 306 20.19 -28.41 -12.79
CA PRO A 306 21.50 -29.03 -12.90
C PRO A 306 22.49 -28.06 -13.58
N GLY A 307 23.48 -27.60 -12.81
CA GLY A 307 24.54 -26.70 -13.27
C GLY A 307 25.48 -27.27 -14.33
#